data_AF-A0A940MQC2-F1
#
_entry.id   AF-A0A940MQC2-F1
#
_cell.length_a   1.000
_cell.length_b   1.000
_cell.length_c   1.000
_cell.angle_alpha   90.00
_cell.angle_beta   90.00
_cell.angle_gamma   90.00
#
_symmetry.space_group_name_H-M   'P 1'
#
loop_
_entity.id
_entity.type
_entity.pdbx_description
1 polymer ?
#
loop_
_entity_poly.entity_id
_entity_poly.type
_entity_poly.pdbx_seq_one_letter_code
_entity_poly.pdbx_strand_id
1 'polypeptide(L)'
;MRDDGWRGTMTGCKAATRRPGERLRAIACDDGHMRVEEFDFVSQRHVPHHLWREGQDAVSLNVPFRYARPAGMDLMAQFTGMVSEARRDGWDRAPVTASSGAHVSVWRLPR
;
A
#
# COMPACT_ATOMS: atom_id res chain seq x y z
N MET A 1 15.20 5.17 34.10
CA MET A 1 15.01 6.49 33.48
C MET A 1 14.66 6.24 32.03
N ARG A 2 13.36 6.19 31.70
CA ARG A 2 12.85 6.10 30.33
C ARG A 2 12.31 7.49 30.01
N ASP A 3 13.21 8.35 29.54
CA ASP A 3 12.86 9.59 28.85
C ASP A 3 13.18 9.23 27.41
N ASP A 4 12.17 9.04 26.56
CA ASP A 4 11.82 10.08 25.61
C ASP A 4 10.44 9.80 24.98
N GLY A 5 9.41 10.40 25.60
CA GLY A 5 8.14 10.63 24.92
C GLY A 5 8.39 11.33 23.58
N TRP A 6 7.60 10.96 22.58
CA TRP A 6 7.68 11.48 21.22
C TRP A 6 7.77 13.02 21.21
N ARG A 7 8.96 13.56 20.94
CA ARG A 7 9.24 15.00 20.82
C ARG A 7 9.55 15.33 19.35
N GLY A 8 8.55 15.76 18.59
CA GLY A 8 8.76 16.36 17.27
C GLY A 8 7.50 16.39 16.41
N THR A 9 7.29 17.45 15.65
CA THR A 9 6.33 17.47 14.54
C THR A 9 6.97 16.78 13.33
N MET A 10 6.50 15.58 12.97
CA MET A 10 6.94 14.90 11.75
C MET A 10 6.10 15.38 10.56
N THR A 11 6.13 16.67 10.29
CA THR A 11 5.41 17.23 9.15
C THR A 11 6.27 17.11 7.88
N GLY A 12 5.72 16.50 6.82
CA GLY A 12 6.29 16.63 5.47
C GLY A 12 7.18 15.50 4.98
N CYS A 13 6.98 14.26 5.44
CA CYS A 13 7.53 13.10 4.72
C CYS A 13 7.03 13.12 3.28
N LYS A 14 7.95 13.28 2.32
CA LYS A 14 7.66 13.05 0.91
C LYS A 14 7.88 11.57 0.63
N ALA A 15 6.90 10.94 0.00
CA ALA A 15 7.04 9.58 -0.48
C ALA A 15 8.17 9.53 -1.54
N ALA A 16 9.39 9.16 -1.12
CA ALA A 16 10.54 9.09 -2.02
C ALA A 16 10.46 7.86 -2.94
N THR A 17 11.05 7.92 -4.14
CA THR A 17 11.18 6.73 -4.99
C THR A 17 12.00 5.68 -4.26
N ARG A 18 11.47 4.47 -4.21
CA ARG A 18 12.13 3.38 -3.51
C ARG A 18 13.39 2.92 -4.23
N ARG A 19 14.47 2.74 -3.47
CA ARG A 19 15.74 2.20 -3.96
C ARG A 19 15.68 0.68 -4.15
N PRO A 20 16.47 0.09 -5.05
CA PRO A 20 16.65 -1.36 -5.11
C PRO A 20 17.09 -1.91 -3.74
N GLY A 21 16.44 -2.98 -3.27
CA GLY A 21 16.73 -3.60 -1.97
C GLY A 21 16.09 -2.93 -0.76
N GLU A 22 15.52 -1.73 -0.90
CA GLU A 22 14.78 -1.07 0.18
C GLU A 22 13.45 -1.78 0.44
N ARG A 23 13.25 -2.22 1.68
CA ARG A 23 12.03 -2.92 2.12
C ARG A 23 11.02 -1.99 2.76
N LEU A 24 11.47 -1.00 3.52
CA LEU A 24 10.62 -0.08 4.28
C LEU A 24 10.55 1.28 3.60
N ARG A 25 9.34 1.86 3.48
CA ARG A 25 9.14 3.19 2.91
C ARG A 25 8.12 3.97 3.73
N ALA A 26 8.49 5.14 4.23
CA ALA A 26 7.53 6.08 4.81
C ALA A 26 6.65 6.68 3.70
N ILE A 27 5.33 6.62 3.88
CA ILE A 27 4.34 7.11 2.90
C ILE A 27 3.57 8.31 3.45
N ALA A 28 3.21 8.28 4.73
CA ALA A 28 2.55 9.37 5.42
C ALA A 28 3.30 9.67 6.70
N CYS A 29 3.56 10.96 6.93
CA CYS A 29 3.99 11.49 8.21
C CYS A 29 3.25 12.80 8.40
N ASP A 30 2.25 12.76 9.25
CA ASP A 30 1.60 13.93 9.78
C ASP A 30 1.75 13.94 11.31
N ASP A 31 1.27 15.00 11.95
CA ASP A 31 1.47 15.17 13.37
C ASP A 31 0.79 14.08 14.21
N GLY A 32 -0.17 13.31 13.71
CA GLY A 32 -0.88 12.28 14.48
C GLY A 32 -0.71 10.85 13.98
N HIS A 33 -0.21 10.67 12.75
CA HIS A 33 -0.17 9.40 12.05
C HIS A 33 1.11 9.26 11.23
N MET A 34 1.78 8.13 11.44
CA MET A 34 2.86 7.66 10.58
C MET A 34 2.44 6.37 9.89
N ARG A 35 2.68 6.31 8.58
CA ARG A 35 2.54 5.08 7.79
C ARG A 35 3.85 4.70 7.13
N VAL A 36 4.31 3.47 7.40
CA VAL A 36 5.44 2.85 6.73
C VAL A 36 4.95 1.61 6.00
N GLU A 37 5.32 1.44 4.74
CA GLU A 37 5.03 0.23 3.97
C GLU A 37 6.28 -0.65 3.95
N GLU A 38 6.16 -1.89 4.41
CA GLU A 38 7.15 -2.94 4.19
C GLU A 38 6.77 -3.76 2.95
N PHE A 39 7.66 -3.84 1.96
CA PHE A 39 7.50 -4.74 0.81
C PHE A 39 8.63 -5.75 0.71
N ASP A 40 8.24 -6.98 0.40
CA ASP A 40 9.11 -8.08 -0.03
C ASP A 40 8.61 -8.63 -1.37
N PHE A 41 9.39 -8.43 -2.44
CA PHE A 41 9.01 -8.82 -3.81
C PHE A 41 9.19 -10.31 -4.06
N VAL A 42 10.09 -10.94 -3.30
CA VAL A 42 10.39 -12.37 -3.44
C VAL A 42 9.23 -13.16 -2.89
N SER A 43 8.78 -12.84 -1.67
CA SER A 43 7.64 -13.50 -1.03
C SER A 43 6.29 -12.88 -1.37
N GLN A 44 6.27 -11.76 -2.11
CA GLN A 44 5.07 -10.96 -2.42
C GLN A 44 4.33 -10.46 -1.16
N ARG A 45 5.06 -10.25 -0.07
CA ARG A 45 4.51 -9.77 1.20
C ARG A 45 4.51 -8.24 1.22
N HIS A 46 3.39 -7.68 1.65
CA HIS A 46 3.23 -6.26 1.93
C HIS A 46 2.68 -6.08 3.35
N VAL A 47 3.32 -5.24 4.16
CA VAL A 47 2.84 -4.91 5.51
C VAL A 47 2.77 -3.39 5.63
N PRO A 48 1.57 -2.79 5.58
CA PRO A 48 1.35 -1.47 6.12
C PRO A 48 1.54 -1.49 7.63
N HIS A 49 2.44 -0.64 8.11
CA HIS A 49 2.63 -0.30 9.51
C HIS A 49 1.98 1.07 9.74
N HIS A 50 0.90 1.10 10.49
CA HIS A 50 0.30 2.34 10.95
C HIS A 50 0.68 2.56 12.41
N LEU A 51 1.11 3.79 12.72
CA LEU A 51 1.34 4.26 14.07
C LEU A 51 0.57 5.56 14.27
N TRP A 52 -0.36 5.57 15.21
CA TRP A 52 -1.10 6.76 15.61
C TRP A 52 -0.67 7.21 16.99
N ARG A 53 -0.66 8.53 17.22
CA ARG A 53 -0.49 9.08 18.56
C ARG A 53 -1.83 9.15 19.28
N GLU A 54 -1.88 8.61 20.50
CA GLU A 54 -2.99 8.77 21.43
C GLU A 54 -2.49 9.42 22.72
N GLY A 55 -2.63 10.74 22.83
CA GLY A 55 -2.08 11.49 23.97
C GLY A 55 -0.56 11.39 24.05
N GLN A 56 -0.04 10.79 25.13
CA GLN A 56 1.39 10.51 25.32
C GLN A 56 1.79 9.10 24.83
N ASP A 57 0.82 8.29 24.41
CA ASP A 57 1.01 6.92 23.96
C ASP A 57 0.97 6.82 22.42
N ALA A 58 1.35 5.66 21.91
CA ALA A 58 1.25 5.31 20.50
C ALA A 58 0.51 3.98 20.33
N VAL A 59 -0.46 3.97 19.40
CA VAL A 59 -1.17 2.75 18.98
C VAL A 59 -0.65 2.34 17.62
N SER A 60 -0.44 1.04 17.42
CA SER A 60 0.03 0.50 16.15
C SER A 60 -0.91 -0.55 15.59
N LEU A 61 -1.04 -0.56 14.26
CA LEU A 61 -1.71 -1.59 13.50
C LEU A 61 -0.79 -2.05 12.37
N ASN A 62 -0.56 -3.36 12.32
CA ASN A 62 0.21 -4.01 11.27
C ASN A 62 -0.70 -5.04 10.60
N VAL A 63 -0.94 -4.89 9.30
CA VAL A 63 -1.86 -5.79 8.58
C VAL A 63 -1.11 -6.46 7.43
N PRO A 64 -0.57 -7.68 7.61
CA PRO A 64 0.17 -8.34 6.54
C PRO A 64 -0.77 -8.82 5.43
N PHE A 65 -0.41 -8.53 4.18
CA PHE A 65 -1.10 -8.99 2.99
C PHE A 65 -0.12 -9.64 2.02
N ARG A 66 -0.65 -10.49 1.13
CA ARG A 66 0.04 -10.87 -0.11
C ARG A 66 -0.50 -10.01 -1.23
N TYR A 67 0.36 -9.20 -1.84
CA TYR A 67 -0.06 -8.36 -2.96
C TYR A 67 0.15 -9.09 -4.28
N ALA A 68 -0.64 -8.73 -5.29
CA ALA A 68 -0.43 -9.17 -6.66
C ALA A 68 -0.33 -7.95 -7.58
N ARG A 69 0.62 -7.98 -8.51
CA ARG A 69 0.70 -6.96 -9.57
C ARG A 69 -0.49 -7.11 -10.53
N PRO A 70 -0.94 -6.04 -11.22
CA PRO A 70 -2.03 -6.07 -12.19
C PRO A 70 -1.99 -7.25 -13.17
N ALA A 71 -0.86 -7.45 -13.85
CA ALA A 71 -0.67 -8.56 -14.79
C ALA A 71 -0.73 -9.94 -14.11
N GLY A 72 -0.28 -10.05 -12.85
CA GLY A 72 -0.39 -11.28 -12.08
C GLY A 72 -1.85 -11.61 -11.74
N MET A 73 -2.66 -10.61 -11.40
CA MET A 73 -4.11 -10.78 -11.22
C MET A 73 -4.81 -11.21 -12.51
N ASP A 74 -4.43 -10.62 -13.66
CA ASP A 74 -4.98 -11.02 -14.96
C ASP A 74 -4.63 -12.47 -15.31
N LEU A 75 -3.43 -12.93 -14.97
CA LEU A 75 -3.04 -14.33 -15.16
C LEU A 75 -3.83 -15.27 -14.24
N MET A 76 -4.04 -14.90 -12.97
CA MET A 76 -4.90 -15.67 -12.05
C MET A 76 -6.34 -15.77 -12.58
N ALA A 77 -6.88 -14.67 -13.11
CA ALA A 77 -8.21 -14.66 -13.72
C ALA A 77 -8.28 -15.61 -14.93
N GLN A 78 -7.26 -15.59 -15.81
CA GLN A 78 -7.17 -16.51 -16.95
C GLN A 78 -7.14 -17.98 -16.52
N PHE A 79 -6.43 -18.32 -15.44
CA PHE A 79 -6.43 -19.69 -14.90
C PHE A 79 -7.81 -20.16 -14.39
N THR A 80 -8.69 -19.22 -14.06
CA THR A 80 -10.09 -19.50 -13.70
C THR A 80 -11.05 -19.42 -14.89
N GLY A 81 -10.53 -19.28 -16.12
CA GLY A 81 -11.33 -19.14 -17.33
C GLY A 81 -11.93 -17.75 -17.54
N MET A 82 -11.55 -16.75 -16.75
CA MET A 82 -12.03 -15.37 -16.91
C MET A 82 -11.10 -14.56 -17.83
N VAL A 83 -11.65 -13.56 -18.51
CA VAL A 83 -10.92 -12.59 -19.35
C VAL A 83 -11.02 -11.19 -18.76
N SER A 84 -9.93 -10.42 -18.85
CA SER A 84 -9.89 -9.03 -18.39
C SER A 84 -10.78 -8.16 -19.27
N GLU A 85 -11.68 -7.39 -18.65
CA GLU A 85 -12.65 -6.54 -19.35
C GLU A 85 -12.31 -5.06 -19.16
N ALA A 86 -12.06 -4.64 -17.92
CA ALA A 86 -11.78 -3.26 -17.60
C ALA A 86 -10.87 -3.13 -16.37
N ARG A 87 -10.06 -2.08 -16.38
CA ARG A 87 -9.31 -1.62 -15.22
C ARG A 87 -9.42 -0.11 -15.10
N ARG A 88 -9.72 0.37 -13.89
CA ARG A 88 -9.99 1.78 -13.57
C ARG A 88 -9.24 2.20 -12.32
N ASP A 89 -8.89 3.47 -12.20
CA ASP A 89 -8.20 4.04 -11.03
C ASP A 89 -9.10 4.00 -9.77
N GLY A 90 -10.41 4.15 -9.99
CA GLY A 90 -11.42 4.05 -8.95
C GLY A 90 -12.80 3.76 -9.52
N TRP A 91 -13.82 3.96 -8.69
CA TRP A 91 -15.22 3.72 -9.04
C TRP A 91 -15.80 4.76 -10.00
N ASP A 92 -15.16 5.93 -10.13
CA ASP A 92 -15.47 6.99 -11.09
C ASP A 92 -15.11 6.62 -12.54
N ARG A 93 -14.48 5.46 -12.74
CA ARG A 93 -14.03 4.93 -14.03
C ARG A 93 -12.91 5.74 -14.68
N ALA A 94 -12.12 6.49 -13.91
CA ALA A 94 -10.91 7.12 -14.43
C ALA A 94 -9.89 6.06 -14.93
N PRO A 95 -9.06 6.37 -15.95
CA PRO A 95 -8.03 5.46 -16.44
C PRO A 95 -6.91 5.27 -15.40
N VAL A 96 -6.36 4.06 -15.31
CA VAL A 96 -5.18 3.79 -14.46
C VAL A 96 -3.94 4.43 -15.06
N THR A 97 -3.11 5.03 -14.21
CA THR A 97 -1.84 5.68 -14.56
C THR A 97 -0.71 5.22 -13.64
N ALA A 98 0.52 5.66 -13.90
CA ALA A 98 1.65 5.38 -13.00
C ALA A 98 1.52 6.02 -11.61
N SER A 99 0.66 7.03 -11.46
CA SER A 99 0.37 7.72 -10.19
C SER A 99 -0.88 7.19 -9.48
N SER A 100 -1.56 6.20 -10.06
CA SER A 100 -2.74 5.57 -9.46
C SER A 100 -2.41 4.92 -8.12
N GLY A 101 -3.11 5.34 -7.06
CA GLY A 101 -2.96 4.77 -5.71
C GLY A 101 -3.75 3.48 -5.49
N ALA A 102 -4.72 3.20 -6.35
CA ALA A 102 -5.57 2.01 -6.30
C ALA A 102 -6.00 1.60 -7.72
N HIS A 103 -6.72 0.49 -7.83
CA HIS A 103 -7.46 0.17 -9.04
C HIS A 103 -8.69 -0.70 -8.76
N VAL A 104 -9.70 -0.57 -9.60
CA VAL A 104 -10.84 -1.49 -9.73
C VAL A 104 -10.63 -2.31 -11.00
N SER A 105 -10.71 -3.63 -10.88
CA SER A 105 -10.55 -4.56 -12.01
C SER A 105 -11.82 -5.38 -12.21
N VAL A 106 -12.24 -5.49 -13.45
CA VAL A 106 -13.40 -6.28 -13.87
C VAL A 106 -12.93 -7.38 -14.79
N TRP A 107 -13.29 -8.61 -14.44
CA TRP A 107 -13.11 -9.78 -15.29
C TRP A 107 -14.47 -10.41 -15.53
N ARG A 108 -14.62 -11.05 -16.68
CA ARG A 108 -15.83 -11.76 -17.08
C ARG A 108 -15.51 -13.17 -17.52
N LEU A 109 -16.45 -14.09 -17.36
CA LEU A 109 -16.38 -15.37 -18.06
C LEU A 109 -16.67 -15.15 -19.56
N PRO A 110 -15.96 -15.83 -20.46
CA PRO A 110 -16.37 -16.00 -21.85
C PRO A 110 -17.79 -16.57 -21.90
N ARG A 111 -18.58 -16.11 -22.86
CA ARG A 111 -19.89 -16.71 -23.16
C ARG A 111 -19.70 -17.90 -24.07
#